data_AF-A0A2E5MQA0-F1
#
_entry.id   AF-A0A2E5MQA0-F1
#
_cell.length_a   1.000
_cell.length_b   1.000
_cell.length_c   1.000
_cell.angle_alpha   90.00
_cell.angle_beta   90.00
_cell.angle_gamma   90.00
#
_symmetry.space_group_name_H-M   'P 1'
#
loop_
_entity.id
_entity.type
_entity.pdbx_description
1 polymer ?
#
loop_
_entity_poly.entity_id
_entity_poly.type
_entity_poly.pdbx_seq_one_letter_code
_entity_poly.pdbx_strand_id
1 'polypeptide(L)'
;MDPVNTEKQQESAVNSSEKTDSRPKILRFMMIGLFLYGGISYSLSMIEYTLFQTTGTAIFGTSQTYTQISENQLSQAVSDCGSQLMGAGGITVANTGDPVNLRCGRFWPFYRYTVEAPAHGSMHGVNVIDQGVSASDARQVKVVRSGSYVAMVLAVLSLGLSACALVQIVVRKDDQHAYRWSFRGFVASVAVVGLYVGFMFWADPNFGLGW
;
A
#
# COMPACT_ATOMS: atom_id res chain seq x y z
N MET A 1 -29.37 -69.36 -8.92
CA MET A 1 -28.50 -68.30 -9.50
C MET A 1 -29.38 -67.07 -9.60
N ASP A 2 -29.45 -66.29 -8.54
CA ASP A 2 -30.32 -65.12 -8.45
C ASP A 2 -29.51 -63.85 -8.73
N PRO A 3 -29.83 -63.07 -9.78
CA PRO A 3 -29.18 -61.80 -10.04
C PRO A 3 -30.02 -60.67 -9.44
N VAL A 4 -29.90 -60.41 -8.13
CA VAL A 4 -30.63 -59.32 -7.45
C VAL A 4 -29.71 -58.50 -6.56
N ASN A 5 -28.46 -58.26 -6.98
CA ASN A 5 -27.53 -57.46 -6.15
C ASN A 5 -26.61 -56.51 -6.91
N THR A 6 -26.83 -56.32 -8.21
CA THR A 6 -25.95 -55.46 -9.02
C THR A 6 -26.43 -54.00 -9.10
N GLU A 7 -27.73 -53.73 -8.99
CA GLU A 7 -28.25 -52.35 -9.11
C GLU A 7 -27.95 -51.48 -7.87
N LYS A 8 -28.02 -52.02 -6.65
CA LYS A 8 -27.78 -51.23 -5.43
C LYS A 8 -26.32 -50.82 -5.22
N GLN A 9 -25.36 -51.55 -5.80
CA GLN A 9 -23.94 -51.16 -5.74
C GLN A 9 -23.58 -50.07 -6.75
N GLN A 10 -24.36 -49.93 -7.83
CA GLN A 10 -24.11 -48.92 -8.86
C GLN A 10 -24.62 -47.53 -8.44
N GLU A 11 -25.69 -47.47 -7.65
CA GLU A 11 -26.27 -46.21 -7.17
C GLU A 11 -25.45 -45.56 -6.03
N SER A 12 -24.76 -46.36 -5.20
CA SER A 12 -23.85 -45.82 -4.17
C SER A 12 -22.52 -45.32 -4.72
N ALA A 13 -22.01 -45.88 -5.82
CA ALA A 13 -20.77 -45.43 -6.44
C ALA A 13 -20.93 -44.11 -7.21
N VAL A 14 -22.12 -43.87 -7.79
CA VAL A 14 -22.42 -42.63 -8.52
C VAL A 14 -22.56 -41.45 -7.55
N ASN A 15 -23.15 -41.65 -6.37
CA ASN A 15 -23.33 -40.58 -5.39
C ASN A 15 -22.05 -40.18 -4.61
N SER A 16 -21.02 -41.03 -4.60
CA SER A 16 -19.73 -40.68 -3.97
C SER A 16 -18.74 -39.95 -4.88
N SER A 17 -18.95 -39.97 -6.20
CA SER A 17 -18.04 -39.33 -7.16
C SER A 17 -18.36 -37.84 -7.40
N GLU A 18 -19.56 -37.37 -7.08
CA GLU A 18 -20.00 -36.02 -7.43
C GLU A 18 -19.58 -34.93 -6.42
N LYS A 19 -19.04 -35.31 -5.26
CA LYS A 19 -18.56 -34.36 -4.23
C LYS A 19 -17.08 -33.98 -4.34
N THR A 20 -16.35 -34.53 -5.32
CA THR A 20 -14.89 -34.37 -5.38
C THR A 20 -14.42 -33.34 -6.41
N ASP A 21 -15.29 -32.88 -7.33
CA ASP A 21 -14.86 -32.04 -8.47
C ASP A 21 -15.19 -30.53 -8.32
N SER A 22 -15.96 -30.14 -7.29
CA SER A 22 -16.35 -28.75 -7.04
C SER A 22 -15.40 -27.98 -6.10
N ARG A 23 -14.64 -28.68 -5.27
CA ARG A 23 -13.64 -28.11 -4.36
C ARG A 23 -12.50 -27.33 -5.05
N PRO A 24 -11.96 -27.72 -6.22
CA PRO A 24 -10.90 -26.95 -6.88
C PRO A 24 -11.36 -25.59 -7.45
N LYS A 25 -12.66 -25.41 -7.75
CA LYS A 25 -13.20 -24.16 -8.33
C LYS A 25 -13.42 -23.06 -7.28
N ILE A 26 -14.06 -23.40 -6.15
CA ILE A 26 -14.29 -22.45 -5.05
C ILE A 26 -12.96 -21.94 -4.47
N LEU A 27 -12.00 -22.83 -4.24
CA LEU A 27 -10.68 -22.44 -3.72
C LEU A 27 -9.97 -21.48 -4.69
N ARG A 28 -10.02 -21.76 -6.00
CA ARG A 28 -9.44 -20.88 -7.01
C ARG A 28 -10.08 -19.51 -7.01
N PHE A 29 -11.41 -19.43 -6.91
CA PHE A 29 -12.12 -18.16 -6.88
C PHE A 29 -11.79 -17.35 -5.62
N MET A 30 -11.70 -18.00 -4.46
CA MET A 30 -11.23 -17.38 -3.22
C MET A 30 -9.80 -16.84 -3.35
N MET A 31 -8.90 -17.60 -3.97
CA MET A 31 -7.52 -17.15 -4.22
C MET A 31 -7.45 -15.97 -5.19
N ILE A 32 -8.25 -15.98 -6.27
CA ILE A 32 -8.36 -14.83 -7.18
C ILE A 32 -8.82 -13.59 -6.40
N GLY A 33 -9.86 -13.72 -5.57
CA GLY A 33 -10.35 -12.63 -4.72
C GLY A 33 -9.27 -12.10 -3.77
N LEU A 34 -8.53 -13.00 -3.11
CA LEU A 34 -7.43 -12.64 -2.21
C LEU A 34 -6.32 -11.88 -2.95
N PHE A 35 -5.89 -12.38 -4.12
CA PHE A 35 -4.83 -11.76 -4.90
C PHE A 35 -5.27 -10.43 -5.52
N LEU A 36 -6.52 -10.32 -5.97
CA LEU A 36 -7.08 -9.06 -6.43
C LEU A 36 -7.13 -8.02 -5.31
N TYR A 37 -7.64 -8.41 -4.14
CA TYR A 37 -7.70 -7.54 -2.98
C TYR A 37 -6.30 -7.04 -2.61
N GLY A 38 -5.35 -7.96 -2.40
CA GLY A 38 -3.97 -7.59 -2.08
C GLY A 38 -3.33 -6.72 -3.17
N GLY A 39 -3.44 -7.14 -4.43
CA GLY A 39 -2.86 -6.44 -5.59
C GLY A 39 -3.34 -5.00 -5.72
N ILE A 40 -4.65 -4.79 -5.58
CA ILE A 40 -5.27 -3.46 -5.62
C ILE A 40 -4.88 -2.66 -4.38
N SER A 41 -5.02 -3.22 -3.17
CA SER A 41 -4.73 -2.51 -1.92
C SER A 41 -3.29 -2.03 -1.83
N TYR A 42 -2.30 -2.90 -2.13
CA TYR A 42 -0.89 -2.50 -2.12
C TYR A 42 -0.58 -1.47 -3.21
N SER A 43 -1.11 -1.64 -4.42
CA SER A 43 -0.88 -0.68 -5.51
C SER A 43 -1.48 0.70 -5.20
N LEU A 44 -2.72 0.76 -4.71
CA LEU A 44 -3.37 2.02 -4.35
C LEU A 44 -2.68 2.69 -3.17
N SER A 45 -2.31 1.93 -2.15
CA SER A 45 -1.57 2.49 -1.01
C SER A 45 -0.20 3.03 -1.43
N MET A 46 0.47 2.36 -2.37
CA MET A 46 1.74 2.82 -2.93
C MET A 46 1.57 4.12 -3.75
N ILE A 47 0.56 4.18 -4.61
CA ILE A 47 0.22 5.40 -5.39
C ILE A 47 -0.05 6.55 -4.43
N GLU A 48 -0.91 6.33 -3.44
CA GLU A 48 -1.29 7.35 -2.48
C GLU A 48 -0.10 7.86 -1.66
N TYR A 49 0.76 6.95 -1.20
CA TYR A 49 1.96 7.31 -0.46
C TYR A 49 2.95 8.09 -1.32
N THR A 50 3.19 7.66 -2.57
CA THR A 50 4.08 8.39 -3.48
C THR A 50 3.53 9.77 -3.85
N LEU A 51 2.21 9.91 -3.94
CA LEU A 51 1.60 11.22 -4.13
C LEU A 51 1.90 12.11 -2.92
N PHE A 52 1.66 11.61 -1.70
CA PHE A 52 2.03 12.35 -0.49
C PHE A 52 3.49 12.75 -0.46
N GLN A 53 4.41 11.84 -0.80
CA GLN A 53 5.84 12.18 -0.82
C GLN A 53 6.18 13.28 -1.84
N THR A 54 5.45 13.34 -2.95
CA THR A 54 5.74 14.30 -4.03
C THR A 54 5.00 15.63 -3.88
N THR A 55 3.87 15.67 -3.18
CA THR A 55 2.98 16.84 -3.06
C THR A 55 2.81 17.35 -1.63
N GLY A 56 3.05 16.52 -0.60
CA GLY A 56 2.72 16.82 0.80
C GLY A 56 1.23 16.75 1.14
N THR A 57 0.37 16.28 0.23
CA THR A 57 -1.08 16.33 0.42
C THR A 57 -1.64 15.05 1.04
N ALA A 58 -2.61 15.20 1.96
CA ALA A 58 -3.34 14.09 2.56
C ALA A 58 -4.64 13.80 1.78
N ILE A 59 -4.68 12.73 0.97
CA ILE A 59 -5.87 12.43 0.16
C ILE A 59 -7.08 12.08 1.03
N PHE A 60 -6.85 11.34 2.12
CA PHE A 60 -7.92 10.88 3.02
C PHE A 60 -8.17 11.85 4.20
N GLY A 61 -7.73 13.10 4.08
CA GLY A 61 -7.90 14.13 5.10
C GLY A 61 -6.97 13.99 6.30
N THR A 62 -7.14 14.91 7.26
CA THR A 62 -6.36 15.03 8.49
C THR A 62 -7.25 14.70 9.68
N SER A 63 -6.75 13.90 10.61
CA SER A 63 -7.49 13.53 11.83
C SER A 63 -7.44 14.64 12.88
N GLN A 64 -6.36 15.42 12.87
CA GLN A 64 -6.12 16.53 13.79
C GLN A 64 -5.38 17.64 13.03
N THR A 65 -5.71 18.88 13.35
CA THR A 65 -5.03 20.07 12.83
C THR A 65 -4.58 20.92 14.02
N TYR A 66 -3.31 21.29 14.02
CA TYR A 66 -2.70 22.18 14.99
C TYR A 66 -2.44 23.52 14.32
N THR A 67 -2.97 24.61 14.89
CA THR A 67 -2.64 25.98 14.44
C THR A 67 -1.32 26.47 15.04
N GLN A 68 -0.99 25.95 16.21
CA GLN A 68 0.31 26.05 16.87
C GLN A 68 0.59 24.70 17.54
N ILE A 69 1.83 24.24 17.51
CA ILE A 69 2.24 23.02 18.19
C ILE A 69 3.47 23.31 19.05
N SER A 70 3.34 23.11 20.36
CA SER A 70 4.49 23.13 21.27
C SER A 70 5.30 21.84 21.15
N GLU A 71 6.56 21.85 21.57
CA GLU A 71 7.40 20.64 21.59
C GLU A 71 6.77 19.51 22.41
N ASN A 72 6.13 19.84 23.54
CA ASN A 72 5.42 18.86 24.37
C ASN A 72 4.22 18.25 23.63
N GLN A 73 3.46 19.04 22.87
CA GLN A 73 2.35 18.52 22.06
C GLN A 73 2.85 17.68 20.89
N LEU A 74 3.97 18.05 20.25
CA LEU A 74 4.58 17.26 19.19
C LEU A 74 5.08 15.91 19.75
N SER A 75 5.76 15.93 20.89
CA SER A 75 6.22 14.73 21.59
C SER A 75 5.05 13.82 21.97
N GLN A 76 3.96 14.40 22.50
CA GLN A 76 2.75 13.64 22.79
C GLN A 76 2.13 13.05 21.52
N ALA A 77 2.04 13.81 20.42
CA ALA A 77 1.50 13.32 19.15
C ALA A 77 2.33 12.15 18.59
N VAL A 78 3.66 12.20 18.73
CA VAL A 78 4.56 11.09 18.38
C VAL A 78 4.31 9.89 19.29
N SER A 79 4.16 10.10 20.60
CA SER A 79 3.80 9.05 21.55
C SER A 79 2.45 8.41 21.24
N ASP A 80 1.43 9.19 20.90
CA ASP A 80 0.08 8.72 20.58
C ASP A 80 0.03 7.96 19.25
N CYS A 81 0.91 8.34 18.31
CA CYS A 81 1.11 7.59 17.09
C CYS A 81 1.58 6.16 17.38
N GLY A 82 2.38 6.00 18.44
CA GLY A 82 3.06 4.75 18.77
C GLY A 82 4.24 4.46 17.84
N SER A 83 4.49 5.34 16.86
CA SER A 83 5.57 5.22 15.88
C SER A 83 6.07 6.61 15.45
N GLN A 84 6.68 6.73 14.28
CA GLN A 84 7.17 8.00 13.76
C GLN A 84 6.06 8.79 13.05
N LEU A 85 5.95 10.08 13.39
CA LEU A 85 5.21 11.08 12.63
C LEU A 85 6.14 11.68 11.58
N MET A 86 5.82 11.46 10.30
CA MET A 86 6.69 11.83 9.18
C MET A 86 6.05 12.80 8.22
N GLY A 87 6.76 13.88 7.92
CA GLY A 87 6.47 14.73 6.78
C GLY A 87 6.75 14.05 5.44
N ALA A 88 6.37 14.74 4.37
CA ALA A 88 6.72 14.35 3.01
C ALA A 88 8.18 14.75 2.70
N GLY A 89 9.08 13.77 2.73
CA GLY A 89 10.51 13.95 2.47
C GLY A 89 10.85 14.32 1.02
N GLY A 90 9.91 14.21 0.07
CA GLY A 90 10.09 14.63 -1.33
C GLY A 90 9.69 16.08 -1.61
N ILE A 91 9.40 16.88 -0.58
CA ILE A 91 9.09 18.31 -0.71
C ILE A 91 9.91 19.18 0.26
N THR A 92 9.91 20.48 -0.04
CA THR A 92 10.41 21.54 0.85
C THR A 92 9.29 22.52 1.13
N VAL A 93 9.30 23.09 2.32
CA VAL A 93 8.35 24.09 2.80
C VAL A 93 9.02 25.46 2.79
N ALA A 94 8.29 26.51 2.45
CA ALA A 94 8.86 27.84 2.30
C ALA A 94 9.26 28.42 3.66
N ASN A 95 8.34 28.42 4.62
CA ASN A 95 8.53 29.06 5.91
C ASN A 95 8.19 28.15 7.08
N THR A 96 8.82 28.43 8.22
CA THR A 96 8.41 27.92 9.52
C THR A 96 6.99 28.40 9.81
N GLY A 97 6.12 27.51 10.27
CA GLY A 97 4.72 27.84 10.53
C GLY A 97 3.76 27.51 9.38
N ASP A 98 4.25 27.29 8.16
CA ASP A 98 3.41 26.86 7.04
C ASP A 98 2.78 25.49 7.35
N PRO A 99 1.51 25.23 7.00
CA PRO A 99 0.85 23.97 7.33
C PRO A 99 1.50 22.80 6.58
N VAL A 100 1.86 21.75 7.31
CA VAL A 100 2.40 20.49 6.77
C VAL A 100 1.62 19.30 7.29
N ASN A 101 1.52 18.29 6.43
CA ASN A 101 0.93 17.00 6.78
C ASN A 101 2.00 16.03 7.28
N LEU A 102 1.78 15.49 8.47
CA LEU A 102 2.60 14.46 9.10
C LEU A 102 1.81 13.16 9.18
N ARG A 103 2.40 12.05 8.73
CA ARG A 103 1.76 10.74 8.73
C ARG A 103 2.26 9.88 9.88
N CYS A 104 1.31 9.29 10.60
CA CYS A 104 1.60 8.25 11.56
C CYS A 104 1.65 6.88 10.87
N GLY A 105 2.82 6.23 10.88
CA GLY A 105 3.00 4.91 10.27
C GLY A 105 2.42 3.76 11.11
N ARG A 106 1.90 2.72 10.46
CA ARG A 106 1.52 1.44 11.12
C ARG A 106 2.11 0.22 10.45
N PHE A 107 2.08 0.16 9.12
CA PHE A 107 2.75 -0.86 8.33
C PHE A 107 2.91 -0.30 6.92
N TRP A 108 4.11 0.01 6.49
CA TRP A 108 4.33 0.73 5.24
C TRP A 108 3.88 -0.08 4.01
N PRO A 109 3.18 0.48 2.99
CA PRO A 109 2.83 1.89 2.75
C PRO A 109 1.56 2.40 3.45
N PHE A 110 0.97 1.60 4.33
CA PHE A 110 -0.22 1.98 5.09
C PHE A 110 0.14 2.87 6.28
N TYR A 111 -0.64 3.92 6.45
CA TYR A 111 -0.56 4.84 7.56
C TYR A 111 -1.85 4.79 8.38
N ARG A 112 -1.78 5.13 9.67
CA ARG A 112 -2.92 5.06 10.59
C ARG A 112 -3.80 6.30 10.49
N TYR A 113 -3.17 7.46 10.52
CA TYR A 113 -3.82 8.77 10.41
C TYR A 113 -2.80 9.84 9.98
N THR A 114 -3.30 11.00 9.59
CA THR A 114 -2.51 12.18 9.22
C THR A 114 -2.83 13.32 10.16
N VAL A 115 -1.82 14.06 10.59
CA VAL A 115 -1.94 15.27 11.38
C VAL A 115 -1.47 16.45 10.54
N GLU A 116 -2.18 17.57 10.58
CA GLU A 116 -1.69 18.84 10.06
C GLU A 116 -1.09 19.65 11.20
N ALA A 117 0.14 20.14 11.02
CA ALA A 117 0.84 20.94 12.01
C ALA A 117 1.66 22.05 11.33
N PRO A 118 1.99 23.13 12.02
CA PRO A 118 2.90 24.15 11.48
C PRO A 118 4.30 23.57 11.28
N ALA A 119 4.90 23.84 10.13
CA ALA A 119 6.23 23.34 9.78
C ALA A 119 7.28 23.81 10.77
N HIS A 120 8.15 22.88 11.17
CA HIS A 120 9.29 23.15 12.03
C HIS A 120 10.42 22.18 11.69
N GLY A 121 11.68 22.61 11.66
CA GLY A 121 12.81 21.78 11.28
C GLY A 121 13.15 20.65 12.25
N SER A 122 12.54 20.61 13.44
CA SER A 122 12.63 19.46 14.35
C SER A 122 11.72 18.30 13.96
N MET A 123 10.80 18.50 13.02
CA MET A 123 9.90 17.44 12.55
C MET A 123 10.58 16.57 11.50
N HIS A 124 10.54 15.24 11.70
CA HIS A 124 11.15 14.29 10.77
C HIS A 124 10.52 14.36 9.38
N GLY A 125 11.36 14.44 8.35
CA GLY A 125 10.92 14.51 6.95
C GLY A 125 10.34 15.86 6.53
N VAL A 126 10.46 16.92 7.34
CA VAL A 126 10.05 18.28 6.99
C VAL A 126 11.29 19.15 6.76
N ASN A 127 11.48 19.60 5.52
CA ASN A 127 12.60 20.48 5.15
C ASN A 127 12.08 21.91 4.96
N VAL A 128 12.56 22.87 5.74
CA VAL A 128 12.09 24.27 5.72
C VAL A 128 13.18 25.20 5.17
N ILE A 129 12.84 26.00 4.15
CA ILE A 129 13.80 26.85 3.43
C ILE A 129 14.34 27.99 4.30
N ASP A 130 13.49 28.66 5.08
CA ASP A 130 13.88 29.78 5.93
C ASP A 130 14.82 29.38 7.10
N GLN A 131 14.80 28.12 7.52
CA GLN A 131 15.73 27.54 8.49
C GLN A 131 17.07 27.09 7.87
N GLY A 132 17.20 27.22 6.54
CA GLY A 132 18.35 26.78 5.76
C GLY A 132 18.25 25.30 5.39
N VAL A 133 18.12 25.03 4.09
CA VAL A 133 18.14 23.65 3.55
C VAL A 133 19.58 23.29 3.19
N SER A 134 20.12 22.24 3.81
CA SER A 134 21.46 21.77 3.48
C SER A 134 21.52 21.17 2.07
N ALA A 135 22.71 21.13 1.45
CA ALA A 135 22.89 20.48 0.15
C ALA A 135 22.54 18.98 0.20
N SER A 136 22.73 18.32 1.35
CA SER A 136 22.30 16.94 1.60
C SER A 136 20.77 16.81 1.59
N ASP A 137 20.05 17.73 2.23
CA ASP A 137 18.59 17.71 2.30
C ASP A 137 17.97 17.99 0.92
N ALA A 138 18.51 18.96 0.18
CA ALA A 138 18.07 19.24 -1.18
C ALA A 138 18.29 18.02 -2.11
N ARG A 139 19.40 17.30 -1.94
CA ARG A 139 19.67 16.06 -2.68
C ARG A 139 18.69 14.96 -2.27
N GLN A 140 18.44 14.77 -0.97
CA GLN A 140 17.47 13.82 -0.46
C GLN A 140 16.09 14.09 -1.06
N VAL A 141 15.59 15.33 -0.97
CA VAL A 141 14.29 15.74 -1.52
C VAL A 141 14.18 15.35 -2.99
N LYS A 142 15.20 15.66 -3.79
CA LYS A 142 15.20 15.31 -5.21
C LYS A 142 15.19 13.79 -5.44
N VAL A 143 16.01 13.04 -4.70
CA VAL A 143 16.09 11.58 -4.81
C VAL A 143 14.77 10.93 -4.41
N VAL A 144 14.23 11.27 -3.24
CA VAL A 144 12.94 10.76 -2.73
C VAL A 144 11.82 11.10 -3.69
N ARG A 145 11.76 12.34 -4.20
CA ARG A 145 10.74 12.77 -5.18
C ARG A 145 10.84 11.98 -6.48
N SER A 146 12.02 11.86 -7.08
CA SER A 146 12.20 11.09 -8.31
C SER A 146 11.91 9.61 -8.12
N GLY A 147 12.38 9.00 -7.03
CA GLY A 147 12.08 7.61 -6.69
C GLY A 147 10.59 7.36 -6.47
N SER A 148 9.89 8.33 -5.86
CA SER A 148 8.43 8.28 -5.68
C SER A 148 7.69 8.30 -7.00
N TYR A 149 8.08 9.12 -7.98
CA TYR A 149 7.48 9.07 -9.31
C TYR A 149 7.68 7.72 -10.01
N VAL A 150 8.88 7.15 -9.91
CA VAL A 150 9.16 5.83 -10.50
C VAL A 150 8.29 4.76 -9.84
N ALA A 151 8.22 4.74 -8.51
CA ALA A 151 7.40 3.77 -7.79
C ALA A 151 5.90 3.95 -8.03
N MET A 152 5.43 5.20 -8.19
CA MET A 152 4.05 5.48 -8.59
C MET A 152 3.73 4.87 -9.95
N VAL A 153 4.61 5.03 -10.95
CA VAL A 153 4.42 4.42 -12.28
C VAL A 153 4.36 2.90 -12.17
N LEU A 154 5.28 2.28 -11.41
CA LEU A 154 5.28 0.83 -11.20
C LEU A 154 4.01 0.35 -10.49
N ALA A 155 3.51 1.11 -9.52
CA ALA A 155 2.27 0.82 -8.81
C ALA A 155 1.03 0.93 -9.72
N VAL A 156 1.00 1.91 -10.63
CA VAL A 156 -0.06 2.01 -11.65
C VAL A 156 0.00 0.81 -12.59
N LEU A 157 1.19 0.35 -12.98
CA LEU A 157 1.35 -0.84 -13.81
C LEU A 157 0.88 -2.11 -13.08
N SER A 158 1.22 -2.29 -11.79
CA SER A 158 0.73 -3.42 -11.00
C SER A 158 -0.79 -3.37 -10.77
N LEU A 159 -1.37 -2.18 -10.64
CA LEU A 159 -2.82 -1.98 -10.63
C LEU A 159 -3.44 -2.39 -11.97
N GLY A 160 -2.80 -2.04 -13.09
CA GLY A 160 -3.20 -2.45 -14.43
C GLY A 160 -3.26 -3.97 -14.60
N LEU A 161 -2.29 -4.71 -14.04
CA LEU A 161 -2.31 -6.19 -14.03
C LEU A 161 -3.53 -6.73 -13.26
N SER A 162 -3.88 -6.11 -12.14
CA SER A 162 -5.06 -6.46 -11.35
C SER A 162 -6.35 -6.13 -12.09
N ALA A 163 -6.40 -5.00 -12.80
CA ALA A 163 -7.52 -4.64 -13.68
C ALA A 163 -7.68 -5.62 -14.85
N CYS A 164 -6.59 -6.09 -15.45
CA CYS A 164 -6.64 -7.14 -16.47
C CYS A 164 -7.27 -8.42 -15.91
N ALA A 165 -6.96 -8.82 -14.67
CA ALA A 165 -7.60 -9.96 -14.03
C ALA A 165 -9.12 -9.77 -13.84
N LEU A 166 -9.56 -8.55 -13.48
CA LEU A 166 -10.98 -8.20 -13.42
C LEU A 166 -11.67 -8.32 -14.78
N VAL A 167 -11.01 -7.89 -15.87
CA VAL A 167 -11.55 -8.07 -17.23
C VAL A 167 -11.68 -9.54 -17.59
N GLN A 168 -10.69 -10.38 -17.24
CA GLN A 168 -10.76 -11.82 -17.53
C GLN A 168 -11.94 -12.49 -16.80
N ILE A 169 -12.17 -12.14 -15.53
CA ILE A 169 -13.24 -12.78 -14.73
C ILE A 169 -14.64 -12.23 -15.04
N VAL A 170 -14.80 -10.91 -15.18
CA VAL A 170 -16.12 -10.28 -15.37
C VAL A 170 -16.57 -10.36 -16.82
N VAL A 171 -15.68 -10.04 -17.77
CA VAL A 171 -16.05 -9.93 -19.19
C VAL A 171 -15.85 -11.24 -19.92
N ARG A 172 -14.67 -11.86 -19.77
CA ARG A 172 -14.30 -13.07 -20.52
C ARG A 172 -14.70 -14.37 -19.82
N LYS A 173 -15.05 -14.31 -18.54
CA LYS A 173 -15.41 -15.47 -17.70
C LYS A 173 -14.35 -16.59 -17.75
N ASP A 174 -13.08 -16.20 -17.79
CA ASP A 174 -11.93 -17.11 -17.88
C ASP A 174 -11.17 -17.17 -16.55
N ASP A 175 -11.49 -18.20 -15.76
CA ASP A 175 -10.92 -18.39 -14.42
C ASP A 175 -9.42 -18.70 -14.43
N GLN A 176 -8.90 -19.37 -15.46
CA GLN A 176 -7.49 -19.74 -15.50
C GLN A 176 -6.62 -18.51 -15.77
N HIS A 177 -7.03 -17.68 -16.72
CA HIS A 177 -6.33 -16.44 -17.01
C HIS A 177 -6.53 -15.42 -15.88
N ALA A 178 -7.72 -15.32 -15.29
CA ALA A 178 -7.97 -14.46 -14.12
C ALA A 178 -7.04 -14.81 -12.95
N TYR A 179 -6.84 -16.09 -12.65
CA TYR A 179 -5.87 -16.53 -11.63
C TYR A 179 -4.44 -16.08 -11.94
N ARG A 180 -3.97 -16.28 -13.17
CA ARG A 180 -2.61 -15.89 -13.55
C ARG A 180 -2.39 -14.38 -13.45
N TRP A 181 -3.33 -13.58 -13.93
CA TRP A 181 -3.21 -12.12 -13.88
C TRP A 181 -3.35 -11.58 -12.46
N SER A 182 -4.28 -12.11 -11.66
CA SER A 182 -4.44 -11.68 -10.26
C SER A 182 -3.21 -12.02 -9.43
N PHE A 183 -2.66 -13.23 -9.56
CA PHE A 183 -1.41 -13.60 -8.89
C PHE A 183 -0.22 -12.73 -9.32
N ARG A 184 -0.05 -12.48 -10.62
CA ARG A 184 1.01 -11.59 -11.12
C ARG A 184 0.85 -10.15 -10.63
N GLY A 185 -0.37 -9.63 -10.61
CA GLY A 185 -0.69 -8.30 -10.07
C GLY A 185 -0.37 -8.20 -8.58
N PHE A 186 -0.75 -9.22 -7.80
CA PHE A 186 -0.42 -9.34 -6.39
C PHE A 186 1.09 -9.34 -6.15
N VAL A 187 1.82 -10.27 -6.77
CA VAL A 187 3.28 -10.38 -6.62
C VAL A 187 3.98 -9.10 -7.07
N ALA A 188 3.57 -8.50 -8.19
CA ALA A 188 4.12 -7.23 -8.65
C ALA A 188 3.89 -6.11 -7.63
N SER A 189 2.67 -5.98 -7.07
CA SER A 189 2.37 -4.94 -6.08
C SER A 189 3.22 -5.08 -4.80
N VAL A 190 3.41 -6.31 -4.31
CA VAL A 190 4.25 -6.59 -3.13
C VAL A 190 5.72 -6.32 -3.44
N ALA A 191 6.18 -6.69 -4.64
CA ALA A 191 7.55 -6.41 -5.08
C ALA A 191 7.82 -4.89 -5.18
N VAL A 192 6.89 -4.11 -5.73
CA VAL A 192 7.00 -2.64 -5.80
C VAL A 192 7.10 -2.05 -4.39
N VAL A 193 6.25 -2.50 -3.46
CA VAL A 193 6.29 -2.08 -2.06
C VAL A 193 7.64 -2.42 -1.43
N GLY A 194 8.10 -3.67 -1.55
CA GLY A 194 9.38 -4.09 -0.97
C GLY A 194 10.58 -3.34 -1.53
N LEU A 195 10.61 -3.11 -2.86
CA LEU A 195 11.66 -2.33 -3.52
C LEU A 195 11.65 -0.88 -3.07
N TYR A 196 10.48 -0.28 -2.93
CA TYR A 196 10.40 1.11 -2.50
C TYR A 196 10.76 1.28 -1.02
N VAL A 197 10.36 0.35 -0.13
CA VAL A 197 10.82 0.34 1.26
C VAL A 197 12.35 0.30 1.31
N GLY A 198 12.97 -0.62 0.55
CA GLY A 198 14.43 -0.71 0.47
C GLY A 198 15.07 0.57 -0.07
N PHE A 199 14.45 1.20 -1.07
CA PHE A 199 14.87 2.48 -1.59
C PHE A 199 14.78 3.61 -0.54
N MET A 200 13.68 3.70 0.22
CA MET A 200 13.50 4.75 1.22
C MET A 200 14.49 4.62 2.38
N PHE A 201 14.78 3.40 2.85
CA PHE A 201 15.84 3.17 3.83
C PHE A 201 17.22 3.66 3.39
N TRP A 202 17.46 3.67 2.08
CA TRP A 202 18.72 4.17 1.51
C TRP A 202 18.67 5.68 1.20
N ALA A 203 17.53 6.18 0.72
CA ALA A 203 17.39 7.53 0.20
C ALA A 203 17.01 8.57 1.27
N ASP A 204 16.31 8.16 2.32
CA ASP A 204 15.79 9.03 3.36
C ASP A 204 16.30 8.56 4.74
N PRO A 205 17.25 9.28 5.36
CA PRO A 205 17.79 8.94 6.67
C PRO A 205 16.78 9.09 7.81
N ASN A 206 15.70 9.84 7.58
CA ASN A 206 14.63 9.95 8.57
C ASN A 206 13.66 8.78 8.49
N PHE A 207 13.65 8.02 7.38
CA PHE A 207 12.70 6.94 7.16
C PHE A 207 12.82 5.82 8.21
N GLY A 208 11.67 5.31 8.63
CA GLY A 208 11.57 4.17 9.52
C GLY A 208 10.25 3.43 9.36
N LEU A 209 10.26 2.17 9.75
CA LEU A 209 9.05 1.36 9.80
C LEU A 209 8.33 1.68 11.10
N GLY A 210 7.08 2.15 11.00
CA GLY A 210 6.24 2.28 12.18
C GLY A 210 5.89 0.89 12.70
N TRP A 211 6.19 0.62 13.98
CA TRP A 211 5.82 -0.59 14.70
C TRP A 211 4.94 -0.22 15.87
#